data_AF-A0A356F877-F1
#
_entry.id   AF-A0A356F877-F1
#
_cell.length_a   1.000
_cell.length_b   1.000
_cell.length_c   1.000
_cell.angle_alpha   90.00
_cell.angle_beta   90.00
_cell.angle_gamma   90.00
#
_symmetry.space_group_name_H-M   'P 1'
#
loop_
_entity.id
_entity.type
_entity.pdbx_description
1 polymer ?
#
loop_
_entity_poly.entity_id
_entity_poly.type
_entity_poly.pdbx_seq_one_letter_code
_entity_poly.pdbx_strand_id
1 'polypeptide(L)' 'GNANSHDPRNLPIVLAGGGFRHGSYVARKKGDTAPLCNLFVSMLNKMGLETESFAQSNGALSW' A
#
# COMPACT_ATOMS: atom_id res chain seq x y z
N GLY A 1 -18.09 -23.52 1.88
CA GLY A 1 -17.18 -22.58 1.20
C GLY A 1 -17.65 -22.41 -0.22
N ASN A 2 -17.75 -21.18 -0.71
CA ASN A 2 -18.13 -20.91 -2.09
C ASN A 2 -16.83 -20.79 -2.90
N ALA A 3 -16.61 -21.68 -3.87
CA ALA A 3 -15.40 -21.69 -4.70
C ALA A 3 -15.24 -20.42 -5.57
N ASN A 4 -16.22 -19.51 -5.54
CA ASN A 4 -16.23 -18.23 -6.25
C ASN A 4 -15.96 -17.01 -5.33
N SER A 5 -15.75 -17.19 -4.02
CA SER A 5 -15.48 -16.06 -3.12
C SER A 5 -13.98 -15.83 -2.95
N HIS A 6 -13.48 -14.73 -3.51
CA HIS A 6 -12.14 -14.23 -3.21
C HIS A 6 -12.11 -13.53 -1.85
N ASP A 7 -11.06 -13.76 -1.05
CA ASP A 7 -10.80 -13.04 0.19
C ASP A 7 -9.48 -12.25 0.07
N PRO A 8 -9.51 -11.00 -0.44
CA PRO A 8 -8.32 -10.19 -0.64
C PRO A 8 -7.93 -9.38 0.61
N ARG A 9 -8.42 -9.72 1.80
CA ARG A 9 -8.23 -8.89 3.01
C ARG A 9 -6.88 -9.16 3.66
N ASN A 10 -6.13 -8.08 3.94
CA ASN A 10 -4.89 -8.08 4.73
C ASN A 10 -3.82 -9.09 4.26
N LEU A 11 -3.61 -9.13 2.94
CA LEU A 11 -2.56 -9.95 2.35
C LEU A 11 -1.17 -9.34 2.64
N PRO A 12 -0.13 -10.17 2.82
CA PRO A 12 1.23 -9.67 3.00
C PRO A 12 1.72 -8.95 1.74
N ILE A 13 2.35 -7.80 1.93
CA ILE A 13 2.97 -7.00 0.87
C ILE A 13 4.47 -6.90 1.16
N VAL A 14 5.29 -7.13 0.14
CA VAL A 14 6.74 -6.95 0.19
C VAL A 14 7.12 -5.87 -0.80
N LEU A 15 7.86 -4.85 -0.34
CA LEU A 15 8.39 -3.78 -1.17
C LEU A 15 9.92 -3.78 -1.07
N ALA A 16 10.59 -3.66 -2.21
CA ALA A 16 12.04 -3.57 -2.33
C ALA A 16 12.42 -2.53 -3.41
N GLY A 17 13.60 -1.91 -3.30
CA GLY A 17 14.06 -0.86 -4.22
C GLY A 17 13.47 0.54 -3.94
N GLY A 18 13.56 1.46 -4.90
CA GLY A 18 12.93 2.80 -4.81
C GLY A 18 13.45 3.73 -3.71
N GLY A 19 14.62 3.47 -3.12
CA GLY A 19 15.20 4.33 -2.08
C GLY A 19 14.40 4.40 -0.78
N PHE A 20 13.55 3.39 -0.51
CA PHE A 20 12.89 3.22 0.78
C PHE A 20 13.85 2.63 1.82
N ARG A 21 13.55 2.86 3.10
CA ARG A 21 14.27 2.23 4.23
C ARG A 21 13.74 0.81 4.43
N HIS A 22 14.33 -0.14 3.71
CA HIS A 22 13.98 -1.56 3.77
C HIS A 22 14.45 -2.24 5.06
N GLY A 23 14.04 -3.50 5.25
CA GLY A 23 14.45 -4.33 6.39
C GLY A 23 13.61 -4.16 7.64
N SER A 24 12.44 -3.53 7.53
CA SER A 24 11.48 -3.35 8.62
C SER A 24 10.14 -4.00 8.31
N TYR A 25 9.38 -4.31 9.36
CA TYR A 25 8.01 -4.77 9.28
C TYR A 25 7.08 -3.66 9.75
N VAL A 26 6.15 -3.24 8.89
CA VAL A 26 5.12 -2.24 9.21
C VAL A 26 3.81 -2.97 9.47
N ALA A 27 3.48 -3.17 10.74
CA ALA A 27 2.21 -3.78 11.13
C ALA A 27 1.07 -2.77 10.98
N ARG A 28 -0.04 -3.19 10.35
CA ARG A 28 -1.30 -2.43 10.37
C ARG A 28 -2.23 -3.04 11.41
N LYS A 29 -2.80 -2.21 12.29
CA LYS A 29 -3.76 -2.67 13.29
C LYS A 29 -5.06 -3.08 12.60
N LYS A 30 -5.78 -4.04 13.18
CA LYS A 30 -7.12 -4.40 12.72
C LYS A 30 -8.03 -3.17 12.86
N GLY A 31 -8.60 -2.70 11.74
CA GLY A 31 -9.41 -1.48 11.66
C GLY A 31 -8.63 -0.22 11.22
N ASP A 32 -7.30 -0.27 11.22
CA ASP A 32 -6.43 0.77 10.64
C ASP A 32 -6.03 0.33 9.22
N THR A 33 -6.99 0.42 8.31
CA THR A 33 -6.86 -0.02 6.92
C THR A 33 -6.72 1.17 5.99
N ALA A 34 -5.48 1.49 5.60
CA ALA A 34 -5.25 2.32 4.44
C ALA A 34 -5.54 1.52 3.15
N PRO A 35 -6.17 2.11 2.13
CA PRO A 35 -6.28 1.48 0.82
C PRO A 35 -4.89 1.09 0.28
N LEU A 36 -4.73 -0.12 -0.26
CA LEU A 36 -3.44 -0.54 -0.83
C LEU A 36 -2.98 0.41 -1.94
N CYS A 37 -3.90 1.04 -2.67
CA CYS A 37 -3.56 2.00 -3.71
C CYS A 37 -2.83 3.26 -3.21
N ASN A 38 -2.89 3.60 -1.92
CA ASN A 38 -2.07 4.65 -1.32
C ASN A 38 -0.56 4.32 -1.43
N LEU A 39 -0.18 3.04 -1.50
CA LEU A 39 1.19 2.60 -1.76
C LEU A 39 1.70 3.14 -3.10
N PHE A 40 0.86 3.12 -4.14
CA PHE A 40 1.26 3.59 -5.47
C PHE A 40 1.47 5.10 -5.50
N VAL A 41 0.64 5.87 -4.78
CA VAL A 41 0.86 7.31 -4.58
C VAL A 41 2.22 7.57 -3.93
N SER A 42 2.58 6.83 -2.87
CA SER A 42 3.90 6.95 -2.24
C SER A 42 5.05 6.55 -3.18
N MET A 43 4.89 5.50 -3.99
CA MET A 43 5.90 5.04 -4.94
C MET A 43 6.15 6.06 -6.05
N LEU A 44 5.09 6.60 -6.65
CA LEU A 44 5.19 7.58 -7.75
C LEU A 44 5.85 8.88 -7.27
N ASN A 45 5.42 9.41 -6.12
CA ASN A 45 6.05 10.59 -5.53
C ASN A 45 7.53 10.35 -5.20
N LYS A 46 7.89 9.15 -4.72
CA LYS A 46 9.29 8.77 -4.47
C LYS A 46 10.14 8.70 -5.74
N MET A 47 9.51 8.45 -6.89
CA MET A 47 10.14 8.51 -8.21
C MET A 47 10.22 9.93 -8.80
N GLY A 48 9.76 10.95 -8.08
CA GLY A 48 9.76 12.34 -8.53
C GLY A 48 8.56 12.71 -9.40
N LEU A 49 7.52 11.88 -9.44
CA LEU A 49 6.27 12.13 -10.15
C LEU A 49 5.25 12.69 -9.14
N GLU A 50 5.00 13.99 -9.20
CA GLU A 50 3.98 14.64 -8.36
C GLU A 50 2.61 14.01 -8.64
N THR A 51 2.11 13.25 -7.66
CA THR A 51 0.89 12.45 -7.79
C THR A 51 0.03 12.64 -6.55
N GLU A 52 -1.13 13.24 -6.72
CA GLU A 52 -2.08 13.46 -5.62
C GLU A 52 -3.00 12.25 -5.38
N SER A 53 -3.30 11.46 -6.41
CA SER A 53 -4.20 10.31 -6.31
C SER A 53 -3.88 9.19 -7.31
N PHE A 54 -4.24 7.96 -6.95
CA PHE A 54 -4.21 6.78 -7.79
C PHE A 54 -5.40 5.86 -7.44
N ALA A 55 -6.26 5.59 -8.42
CA ALA A 55 -7.50 4.82 -8.21
C ALA A 55 -8.31 5.34 -7.01
N GLN A 56 -8.67 4.48 -6.05
CA GLN A 56 -9.43 4.84 -4.86
C GLN A 56 -8.55 5.29 -3.69
N SER A 57 -7.34 5.78 -3.97
CA SER A 57 -6.45 6.26 -2.91
C SER A 57 -7.07 7.45 -2.18
N ASN A 58 -6.83 7.56 -0.89
CA ASN A 58 -7.20 8.73 -0.10
C ASN A 58 -5.98 9.49 0.46
N GLY A 59 -4.79 9.19 -0.08
CA GLY A 59 -3.54 9.90 0.22
C GLY A 59 -2.30 9.05 -0.05
N ALA A 60 -1.13 9.62 0.24
CA ALA A 60 0.11 8.86 0.29
C ALA A 60 0.17 8.00 1.57
N LEU A 61 0.72 6.79 1.46
CA LEU A 61 0.97 5.94 2.62
C LEU A 61 2.09 6.53 3.49
N SER A 62 1.79 6.75 4.78
CA SER A 62 2.78 6.95 5.84
C SER A 62 3.13 5.59 6.46
N TRP A 63 4.39 5.40 6.83
CA TRP A 63 4.93 4.12 7.30
C TRP A 63 4.97 4.05 8.82
#